data_AF-A0A969YAH3-F1
#
_entry.id   AF-A0A969YAH3-F1
#
_cell.length_a   1.000
_cell.length_b   1.000
_cell.length_c   1.000
_cell.angle_alpha   90.00
_cell.angle_beta   90.00
_cell.angle_gamma   90.00
#
_symmetry.space_group_name_H-M   'P 1'
#
loop_
_entity.id
_entity.type
_entity.pdbx_description
1 polymer ?
#
loop_
_entity_poly.entity_id
_entity_poly.type
_entity_poly.pdbx_seq_one_letter_code
_entity_poly.pdbx_strand_id
1 'polypeptide(L)'
;MKPTNQLTTLSRRIATAVLGTSIALSLNAGVITDVVETGGDNEPTDTILAKWTGQTWSVTIANEPVPGLAVGDLYTAGTFGSGAPAYVDRNHRYLDDALNNLPIPGYLVGFEYIMSGNDNRDNADYRLDVTVNSPVTVYMLIDNRLSDGDGATPPTFGPTSMQWILDGAWTPTANGFNRTKDPAVPDEVPIDEGANGDINQWFSVYYKNFDAGTFSLYQADNAGRNMYGVVVAPIPEPSTLALVGAGAIGLLALSRVRKS
;
A
#
# COMPACT_ATOMS: atom_id res chain seq x y z
N MET A 1 -37.29 23.90 78.32
CA MET A 1 -36.97 22.47 78.58
C MET A 1 -36.91 21.73 77.25
N LYS A 2 -35.89 20.88 77.03
CA LYS A 2 -35.65 19.99 75.85
C LYS A 2 -36.89 19.12 75.49
N PRO A 3 -36.97 18.39 74.33
CA PRO A 3 -35.92 17.98 73.35
C PRO A 3 -36.31 18.18 71.85
N THR A 4 -35.39 18.29 70.87
CA THR A 4 -34.66 17.25 70.08
C THR A 4 -35.51 16.43 69.09
N ASN A 5 -35.16 16.49 67.80
CA ASN A 5 -35.20 15.45 66.75
C ASN A 5 -34.45 16.04 65.52
N GLN A 6 -33.14 15.87 65.30
CA GLN A 6 -32.44 14.69 64.73
C GLN A 6 -33.24 13.98 63.63
N LEU A 7 -32.84 14.16 62.36
CA LEU A 7 -32.79 13.11 61.33
C LEU A 7 -32.14 13.62 60.02
N THR A 8 -30.95 13.08 59.77
CA THR A 8 -30.44 12.55 58.49
C THR A 8 -30.07 13.48 57.32
N THR A 9 -28.77 13.78 57.27
CA THR A 9 -27.79 13.37 56.24
C THR A 9 -28.32 13.10 54.81
N LEU A 10 -27.83 13.86 53.81
CA LEU A 10 -26.99 13.30 52.74
C LEU A 10 -26.35 14.42 51.90
N SER A 11 -25.05 14.62 52.08
CA SER A 11 -24.19 15.35 51.15
C SER A 11 -24.16 14.64 49.79
N ARG A 12 -24.77 15.24 48.76
CA ARG A 12 -24.49 14.87 47.37
C ARG A 12 -23.18 15.52 46.94
N ARG A 13 -22.08 14.78 47.05
CA ARG A 13 -20.86 15.05 46.27
C ARG A 13 -21.12 14.60 44.84
N ILE A 14 -21.24 15.54 43.91
CA ILE A 14 -21.19 15.25 42.48
C ILE A 14 -19.71 15.09 42.12
N ALA A 15 -19.25 13.85 41.99
CA ALA A 15 -17.98 13.56 41.34
C ALA A 15 -18.24 13.49 39.83
N THR A 16 -17.89 14.56 39.12
CA THR A 16 -17.84 14.56 37.66
C THR A 16 -16.62 13.76 37.23
N ALA A 17 -16.80 12.48 36.91
CA ALA A 17 -15.79 11.69 36.22
C ALA A 17 -15.79 12.11 34.74
N VAL A 18 -14.87 13.00 34.37
CA VAL A 18 -14.52 13.25 32.98
C VAL A 18 -13.69 12.04 32.52
N LEU A 19 -14.34 11.05 31.90
CA LEU A 19 -13.62 10.08 31.07
C LEU A 19 -13.14 10.83 29.83
N GLY A 20 -11.93 11.38 29.91
CA GLY A 20 -11.20 11.82 28.73
C GLY A 20 -10.78 10.58 27.95
N THR A 21 -11.53 10.22 26.92
CA THR A 21 -11.07 9.24 25.93
C THR A 21 -10.03 9.96 25.07
N SER A 22 -8.79 9.95 25.53
CA SER A 22 -7.64 10.31 24.69
C SER A 22 -7.57 9.27 23.58
N ILE A 23 -8.12 9.57 22.41
CA ILE A 23 -7.74 8.86 21.19
C ILE A 23 -6.30 9.29 20.94
N ALA A 24 -5.35 8.51 21.44
CA ALA A 24 -3.99 8.59 20.94
C ALA A 24 -4.09 8.26 19.46
N LEU A 25 -3.98 9.28 18.61
CA LEU A 25 -3.64 9.08 17.21
C LEU A 25 -2.29 8.38 17.26
N SER A 26 -2.28 7.06 17.10
CA SER A 26 -1.05 6.36 16.77
C SER A 26 -0.57 7.01 15.48
N LEU A 27 0.56 7.73 15.56
CA LEU A 27 1.45 7.85 14.41
C LEU A 27 1.61 6.40 13.95
N ASN A 28 0.98 6.03 12.84
CA ASN A 28 1.06 4.67 12.35
C ASN A 28 2.53 4.51 11.97
N ALA A 29 3.31 3.83 12.82
CA ALA A 29 4.65 3.44 12.46
C ALA A 29 4.50 2.64 11.16
N GLY A 30 5.33 2.95 10.15
CA GLY A 30 5.29 2.25 8.88
C GLY A 30 5.31 0.73 9.11
N VAL A 31 4.52 0.01 8.33
CA VAL A 31 4.44 -1.45 8.36
C VAL A 31 5.72 -2.03 7.75
N ILE A 32 6.19 -1.44 6.65
CA ILE A 32 7.49 -1.73 6.05
C ILE A 32 8.59 -1.08 6.91
N THR A 33 9.43 -1.92 7.50
CA THR A 33 10.56 -1.47 8.34
C THR A 33 11.89 -1.48 7.60
N ASP A 34 12.03 -2.32 6.57
CA ASP A 34 13.25 -2.42 5.77
C ASP A 34 12.96 -2.98 4.37
N VAL A 35 13.74 -2.54 3.38
CA VAL A 35 13.76 -3.09 2.02
C VAL A 35 15.21 -3.15 1.56
N VAL A 36 15.69 -4.36 1.27
CA VAL A 36 17.04 -4.59 0.76
C VAL A 36 16.94 -5.05 -0.69
N GLU A 37 17.44 -4.23 -1.61
CA GLU A 37 17.58 -4.57 -3.02
C GLU A 37 18.95 -5.18 -3.31
N THR A 38 18.98 -6.29 -4.05
CA THR A 38 20.19 -6.97 -4.52
C THR A 38 20.01 -7.43 -5.96
N GLY A 39 21.12 -7.55 -6.70
CA GLY A 39 21.10 -8.00 -8.10
C GLY A 39 20.40 -7.06 -9.07
N GLY A 40 20.11 -5.82 -8.65
CA GLY A 40 19.64 -4.76 -9.52
C GLY A 40 20.74 -4.16 -10.40
N ASP A 41 20.32 -3.32 -11.34
CA ASP A 41 21.21 -2.58 -12.20
C ASP A 41 21.92 -1.50 -11.37
N ASN A 42 23.13 -1.19 -11.78
CA ASN A 42 23.91 -0.13 -11.18
C ASN A 42 24.51 0.69 -12.32
N GLU A 43 23.63 1.32 -13.09
CA GLU A 43 24.04 2.22 -14.15
C GLU A 43 24.70 3.47 -13.52
N PRO A 44 25.79 4.01 -14.10
CA PRO A 44 26.55 5.11 -13.50
C PRO A 44 25.76 6.38 -13.16
N THR A 45 24.56 6.53 -13.71
CA THR A 45 23.69 7.71 -13.54
C THR A 45 22.40 7.41 -12.80
N ASP A 46 22.06 6.15 -12.61
CA ASP A 46 20.85 5.72 -11.93
C ASP A 46 21.15 4.56 -10.98
N THR A 47 21.50 4.93 -9.75
CA THR A 47 21.95 4.02 -8.70
C THR A 47 20.99 4.02 -7.50
N ILE A 48 19.79 4.59 -7.67
CA ILE A 48 18.84 4.69 -6.56
C ILE A 48 18.26 3.29 -6.35
N LEU A 49 18.73 2.61 -5.31
CA LEU A 49 18.09 1.37 -4.83
C LEU A 49 16.66 1.64 -4.39
N ALA A 50 15.83 0.60 -4.40
CA ALA A 50 14.43 0.63 -4.01
C ALA A 50 14.17 1.50 -2.79
N LYS A 51 13.12 2.30 -2.90
CA LYS A 51 12.59 3.16 -1.84
C LYS A 51 11.19 2.73 -1.52
N TRP A 52 10.74 3.02 -0.31
CA TRP A 52 9.37 2.74 0.10
C TRP A 52 8.80 3.95 0.80
N THR A 53 7.49 3.94 1.01
CA THR A 53 6.76 5.00 1.71
C THR A 53 7.51 5.50 2.96
N GLY A 54 7.68 6.83 3.05
CA GLY A 54 8.38 7.51 4.13
C GLY A 54 9.90 7.67 3.93
N GLN A 55 10.52 6.93 3.00
CA GLN A 55 11.94 7.12 2.69
C GLN A 55 12.16 8.41 1.92
N THR A 56 13.26 9.10 2.22
CA THR A 56 13.70 10.34 1.55
C THR A 56 15.07 10.15 0.93
N TRP A 57 15.27 10.63 -0.29
CA TRP A 57 16.55 10.56 -1.00
C TRP A 57 16.78 11.78 -1.88
N SER A 58 18.04 11.96 -2.30
CA SER A 58 18.40 12.97 -3.29
C SER A 58 18.17 12.45 -4.70
N VAL A 59 17.51 13.24 -5.52
CA VAL A 59 17.28 13.01 -6.94
C VAL A 59 18.62 13.01 -7.69
N THR A 60 18.87 11.97 -8.49
CA THR A 60 20.10 11.82 -9.29
C THR A 60 19.89 12.21 -10.76
N ILE A 61 18.66 12.12 -11.26
CA ILE A 61 18.26 12.46 -12.63
C ILE A 61 17.13 13.50 -12.60
N ALA A 62 17.26 14.57 -13.38
CA ALA A 62 16.22 15.58 -13.45
C ALA A 62 14.91 15.01 -14.02
N ASN A 63 13.78 15.40 -13.43
CA ASN A 63 12.43 14.92 -13.72
C ASN A 63 12.10 13.49 -13.23
N GLU A 64 12.95 12.87 -12.42
CA GLU A 64 12.70 11.56 -11.80
C GLU A 64 12.76 11.67 -10.27
N PRO A 65 11.90 10.97 -9.52
CA PRO A 65 10.81 10.10 -9.98
C PRO A 65 9.56 10.87 -10.44
N VAL A 66 9.58 12.20 -10.39
CA VAL A 66 8.45 13.05 -10.79
C VAL A 66 8.93 14.27 -11.61
N PRO A 67 8.17 14.70 -12.64
CA PRO A 67 8.53 15.87 -13.43
C PRO A 67 8.69 17.13 -12.59
N GLY A 68 9.69 17.94 -12.96
CA GLY A 68 9.99 19.23 -12.32
C GLY A 68 11.03 19.18 -11.20
N LEU A 69 11.46 18.00 -10.75
CA LEU A 69 12.59 17.89 -9.82
C LEU A 69 13.93 18.06 -10.54
N ALA A 70 14.84 18.79 -9.90
CA ALA A 70 16.22 18.94 -10.34
C ALA A 70 17.13 17.94 -9.62
N VAL A 71 18.30 17.66 -10.21
CA VAL A 71 19.35 16.87 -9.56
C VAL A 71 19.75 17.53 -8.24
N GLY A 72 19.75 16.75 -7.16
CA GLY A 72 20.03 17.20 -5.79
C GLY A 72 18.81 17.57 -4.97
N ASP A 73 17.63 17.72 -5.59
CA ASP A 73 16.38 17.90 -4.83
C ASP A 73 16.11 16.69 -3.95
N LEU A 74 15.44 16.90 -2.81
CA LEU A 74 15.00 15.82 -1.96
C LEU A 74 13.58 15.40 -2.34
N TYR A 75 13.38 14.09 -2.48
CA TYR A 75 12.07 13.51 -2.66
C TYR A 75 11.77 12.50 -1.55
N THR A 76 10.54 12.53 -1.03
CA THR A 76 10.03 11.59 -0.02
C THR A 76 8.91 10.77 -0.65
N ALA A 77 9.03 9.45 -0.62
CA ALA A 77 7.97 8.56 -1.09
C ALA A 77 6.71 8.72 -0.23
N GLY A 78 5.59 9.09 -0.85
CA GLY A 78 4.28 9.11 -0.22
C GLY A 78 3.66 7.72 -0.04
N THR A 79 2.37 7.67 0.24
CA THR A 79 1.56 6.44 0.18
C THR A 79 1.09 6.16 -1.25
N PHE A 80 0.65 4.93 -1.50
CA PHE A 80 0.13 4.52 -2.80
C PHE A 80 -1.20 5.20 -3.15
N GLY A 81 -1.41 5.49 -4.43
CA GLY A 81 -2.66 6.05 -4.95
C GLY A 81 -2.48 6.68 -6.32
N SER A 82 -3.55 7.29 -6.83
CA SER A 82 -3.52 8.07 -8.07
C SER A 82 -2.55 9.24 -7.94
N GLY A 83 -1.60 9.32 -8.87
CA GLY A 83 -0.50 10.29 -8.91
C GLY A 83 0.80 9.82 -8.25
N ALA A 84 0.80 8.65 -7.57
CA ALA A 84 2.01 8.11 -6.98
C ALA A 84 3.01 7.69 -8.09
N PRO A 85 4.30 8.05 -7.98
CA PRO A 85 5.30 7.57 -8.93
C PRO A 85 5.49 6.06 -8.81
N ALA A 86 5.70 5.39 -9.94
CA ALA A 86 5.85 3.94 -9.97
C ALA A 86 7.28 3.48 -9.67
N TYR A 87 8.28 4.26 -10.08
CA TYR A 87 9.69 3.86 -10.03
C TYR A 87 10.57 4.98 -9.49
N VAL A 88 11.76 4.64 -9.04
CA VAL A 88 12.77 5.61 -8.57
C VAL A 88 13.52 6.31 -9.72
N ASP A 89 13.54 5.68 -10.88
CA ASP A 89 14.35 5.97 -12.08
C ASP A 89 13.52 6.33 -13.32
N ARG A 90 12.22 6.53 -13.14
CA ARG A 90 11.31 6.95 -14.20
C ARG A 90 10.26 7.87 -13.64
N ASN A 91 9.77 8.76 -14.50
CA ASN A 91 8.69 9.66 -14.16
C ASN A 91 7.29 9.00 -14.22
N HIS A 92 7.20 7.68 -14.44
CA HIS A 92 5.94 6.98 -14.60
C HIS A 92 5.05 7.10 -13.35
N ARG A 93 3.74 7.14 -13.52
CA ARG A 93 2.77 7.34 -12.42
C ARG A 93 1.59 6.40 -12.51
N TYR A 94 1.18 5.86 -11.37
CA TYR A 94 -0.14 5.24 -11.26
C TYR A 94 -1.20 6.31 -11.33
N LEU A 95 -2.25 6.12 -12.13
CA LEU A 95 -3.32 7.09 -12.28
C LEU A 95 -4.69 6.40 -12.32
N ASP A 96 -5.73 7.16 -12.00
CA ASP A 96 -7.09 6.76 -12.36
C ASP A 96 -7.27 6.87 -13.87
N ASP A 97 -7.86 5.84 -14.47
CA ASP A 97 -8.22 5.83 -15.88
C ASP A 97 -9.66 6.32 -16.04
N ALA A 98 -9.80 7.65 -16.11
CA ALA A 98 -11.08 8.30 -16.25
C ALA A 98 -11.82 7.92 -17.55
N LEU A 99 -11.09 7.60 -18.63
CA LEU A 99 -11.67 7.23 -19.92
C LEU A 99 -12.37 5.87 -19.85
N ASN A 100 -11.82 4.93 -19.09
CA ASN A 100 -12.42 3.61 -18.87
C ASN A 100 -13.27 3.53 -17.58
N ASN A 101 -13.43 4.64 -16.85
CA ASN A 101 -14.07 4.67 -15.53
C ASN A 101 -13.47 3.61 -14.58
N LEU A 102 -12.14 3.53 -14.59
CA LEU A 102 -11.36 2.59 -13.80
C LEU A 102 -10.48 3.39 -12.81
N PRO A 103 -10.98 3.64 -11.59
CA PRO A 103 -10.15 4.24 -10.55
C PRO A 103 -9.12 3.21 -10.02
N ILE A 104 -8.06 3.70 -9.38
CA ILE A 104 -7.18 2.85 -8.58
C ILE A 104 -8.04 2.10 -7.54
N PRO A 105 -7.93 0.75 -7.44
CA PRO A 105 -8.72 -0.02 -6.49
C PRO A 105 -8.56 0.50 -5.06
N GLY A 106 -9.68 0.79 -4.39
CA GLY A 106 -9.68 1.44 -3.07
C GLY A 106 -9.00 0.63 -1.96
N TYR A 107 -8.83 -0.69 -2.14
CA TYR A 107 -8.07 -1.54 -1.23
C TYR A 107 -6.54 -1.41 -1.40
N LEU A 108 -6.05 -0.58 -2.33
CA LEU A 108 -4.63 -0.26 -2.48
C LEU A 108 -4.30 1.16 -1.98
N VAL A 109 -5.28 2.07 -2.07
CA VAL A 109 -5.08 3.50 -1.80
C VAL A 109 -4.72 3.76 -0.35
N GLY A 110 -3.68 4.56 -0.13
CA GLY A 110 -3.23 4.98 1.20
C GLY A 110 -2.32 3.98 1.90
N PHE A 111 -2.08 2.80 1.32
CA PHE A 111 -1.12 1.84 1.85
C PHE A 111 0.32 2.17 1.46
N GLU A 112 1.26 1.56 2.17
CA GLU A 112 2.67 1.70 1.85
C GLU A 112 2.99 0.93 0.57
N TYR A 113 3.98 1.39 -0.18
CA TYR A 113 4.41 0.73 -1.40
C TYR A 113 5.91 0.88 -1.59
N ILE A 114 6.45 0.06 -2.49
CA ILE A 114 7.87 0.04 -2.85
C ILE A 114 8.00 0.55 -4.28
N MET A 115 8.88 1.52 -4.45
CA MET A 115 9.38 2.04 -5.73
C MET A 115 10.72 1.36 -6.01
N SER A 116 10.72 0.42 -6.94
CA SER A 116 11.94 -0.19 -7.50
C SER A 116 12.40 0.59 -8.74
N GLY A 117 13.65 0.40 -9.17
CA GLY A 117 14.06 0.86 -10.50
C GLY A 117 13.33 0.09 -11.59
N ASN A 118 12.81 0.77 -12.60
CA ASN A 118 12.24 0.18 -13.80
C ASN A 118 13.30 -0.53 -14.64
N ASP A 119 14.55 -0.07 -14.61
CA ASP A 119 15.68 -0.69 -15.30
C ASP A 119 16.10 -2.04 -14.68
N ASN A 120 15.54 -2.42 -13.53
CA ASN A 120 15.72 -3.75 -12.95
C ASN A 120 14.92 -4.89 -13.61
N ARG A 121 14.01 -4.57 -14.53
CA ARG A 121 13.02 -5.50 -15.12
C ARG A 121 13.61 -6.75 -15.80
N ASP A 122 14.84 -6.69 -16.31
CA ASP A 122 15.53 -7.76 -17.02
C ASP A 122 16.72 -8.37 -16.25
N ASN A 123 16.89 -7.97 -14.99
CA ASN A 123 17.97 -8.49 -14.15
C ASN A 123 17.58 -9.84 -13.53
N ALA A 124 18.20 -10.91 -14.02
CA ALA A 124 17.91 -12.28 -13.58
C ALA A 124 18.22 -12.54 -12.10
N ASP A 125 19.17 -11.79 -11.52
CA ASP A 125 19.56 -11.92 -10.11
C ASP A 125 18.81 -10.94 -9.19
N TYR A 126 17.88 -10.14 -9.74
CA TYR A 126 17.16 -9.14 -8.98
C TYR A 126 16.35 -9.76 -7.84
N ARG A 127 16.49 -9.17 -6.64
CA ARG A 127 15.77 -9.60 -5.44
C ARG A 127 15.54 -8.42 -4.49
N LEU A 128 14.32 -8.37 -3.94
CA LEU A 128 13.95 -7.54 -2.80
C LEU A 128 13.72 -8.42 -1.57
N ASP A 129 14.42 -8.15 -0.49
CA ASP A 129 14.08 -8.66 0.84
C ASP A 129 13.36 -7.56 1.62
N VAL A 130 12.07 -7.78 1.90
CA VAL A 130 11.17 -6.81 2.52
C VAL A 130 10.85 -7.28 3.93
N THR A 131 11.09 -6.42 4.92
CA THR A 131 10.78 -6.70 6.32
C THR A 131 9.59 -5.87 6.78
N VAL A 132 8.59 -6.54 7.34
CA VAL A 132 7.37 -5.94 7.89
C VAL A 132 7.19 -6.27 9.37
N ASN A 133 6.61 -5.35 10.14
CA ASN A 133 6.44 -5.48 11.59
C ASN A 133 5.08 -6.04 12.04
N SER A 134 4.16 -6.32 11.11
CA SER A 134 2.86 -6.95 11.35
C SER A 134 2.51 -7.89 10.20
N PRO A 135 1.50 -8.76 10.34
CA PRO A 135 0.94 -9.47 9.20
C PRO A 135 0.42 -8.49 8.13
N VAL A 136 0.64 -8.84 6.87
CA VAL A 136 0.32 -8.00 5.71
C VAL A 136 -0.29 -8.80 4.57
N THR A 137 -1.10 -8.12 3.77
CA THR A 137 -1.40 -8.52 2.39
C THR A 137 -0.49 -7.72 1.47
N VAL A 138 0.35 -8.41 0.73
CA VAL A 138 1.20 -7.81 -0.31
C VAL A 138 0.48 -7.96 -1.64
N TYR A 139 0.43 -6.88 -2.40
CA TYR A 139 -0.12 -6.83 -3.74
C TYR A 139 0.99 -6.58 -4.75
N MET A 140 1.10 -7.46 -5.74
CA MET A 140 1.95 -7.32 -6.91
C MET A 140 1.14 -6.68 -8.04
N LEU A 141 1.68 -5.61 -8.61
CA LEU A 141 1.14 -4.97 -9.81
C LEU A 141 2.01 -5.44 -10.98
N ILE A 142 1.51 -6.36 -11.80
CA ILE A 142 2.30 -7.03 -12.85
C ILE A 142 1.85 -6.56 -14.23
N ASP A 143 2.80 -6.07 -15.04
CA ASP A 143 2.53 -5.47 -16.35
C ASP A 143 1.79 -6.49 -17.22
N ASN A 144 0.63 -6.11 -17.76
CA ASN A 144 -0.19 -7.01 -18.58
C ASN A 144 0.56 -7.56 -19.79
N ARG A 145 1.54 -6.80 -20.31
CA ARG A 145 2.38 -7.20 -21.44
C ARG A 145 3.40 -8.29 -21.09
N LEU A 146 3.51 -8.68 -19.82
CA LEU A 146 4.40 -9.75 -19.38
C LEU A 146 4.00 -11.06 -20.07
N SER A 147 4.95 -11.62 -20.85
CA SER A 147 4.94 -12.86 -21.63
C SER A 147 4.77 -12.71 -23.15
N ASP A 148 3.82 -11.89 -23.61
CA ASP A 148 3.42 -11.84 -25.03
C ASP A 148 3.41 -10.43 -25.63
N GLY A 149 3.61 -9.40 -24.80
CA GLY A 149 3.59 -8.01 -25.23
C GLY A 149 2.19 -7.40 -25.36
N ASP A 150 1.13 -8.13 -25.05
CA ASP A 150 -0.25 -7.65 -25.15
C ASP A 150 -0.71 -6.98 -23.85
N GLY A 151 -1.01 -5.68 -23.90
CA GLY A 151 -1.53 -4.94 -22.74
C GLY A 151 -3.03 -5.13 -22.51
N ALA A 152 -3.74 -5.85 -23.38
CA ALA A 152 -5.20 -6.02 -23.32
C ALA A 152 -5.66 -7.15 -22.39
N THR A 153 -4.79 -8.11 -22.08
CA THR A 153 -5.13 -9.29 -21.26
C THR A 153 -4.24 -9.40 -20.03
N PRO A 154 -4.69 -10.08 -18.95
CA PRO A 154 -3.83 -10.38 -17.82
C PRO A 154 -2.60 -11.20 -18.25
N PRO A 155 -1.45 -11.04 -17.57
CA PRO A 155 -0.22 -11.71 -17.95
C PRO A 155 -0.28 -13.21 -17.66
N THR A 156 0.51 -13.98 -18.40
CA THR A 156 0.68 -15.42 -18.15
C THR A 156 2.04 -15.71 -17.53
N PHE A 157 2.06 -16.50 -16.46
CA PHE A 157 3.29 -16.87 -15.77
C PHE A 157 3.89 -18.18 -16.28
N GLY A 158 5.21 -18.28 -16.24
CA GLY A 158 5.95 -19.46 -16.65
C GLY A 158 7.46 -19.32 -16.45
N PRO A 159 8.26 -20.27 -16.96
CA PRO A 159 9.70 -20.34 -16.73
C PRO A 159 10.50 -19.09 -17.14
N THR A 160 9.94 -18.26 -18.02
CA THR A 160 10.55 -17.02 -18.52
C THR A 160 9.67 -15.79 -18.27
N SER A 161 8.69 -15.92 -17.37
CA SER A 161 7.77 -14.84 -17.01
C SER A 161 7.33 -15.02 -15.55
N MET A 162 8.23 -14.68 -14.62
CA MET A 162 7.96 -14.69 -13.18
C MET A 162 7.43 -16.04 -12.66
N GLN A 163 8.09 -17.15 -12.98
CA GLN A 163 7.72 -18.49 -12.49
C GLN A 163 7.49 -18.53 -10.96
N TRP A 164 8.25 -17.72 -10.21
CA TRP A 164 8.14 -17.60 -8.76
C TRP A 164 6.77 -17.10 -8.26
N ILE A 165 5.96 -16.46 -9.12
CA ILE A 165 4.57 -16.10 -8.80
C ILE A 165 3.70 -17.35 -8.70
N LEU A 166 3.90 -18.32 -9.59
CA LEU A 166 3.23 -19.63 -9.53
C LEU A 166 3.72 -20.44 -8.34
N ASP A 167 5.05 -20.55 -8.19
CA ASP A 167 5.67 -21.33 -7.12
C ASP A 167 5.34 -20.76 -5.74
N GLY A 168 5.21 -19.43 -5.67
CA GLY A 168 4.79 -18.69 -4.48
C GLY A 168 3.29 -18.75 -4.19
N ALA A 169 2.48 -19.38 -5.05
CA ALA A 169 1.02 -19.47 -4.91
C ALA A 169 0.32 -18.12 -4.71
N TRP A 170 0.75 -17.10 -5.46
CA TRP A 170 0.07 -15.80 -5.50
C TRP A 170 -1.31 -15.94 -6.14
N THR A 171 -2.28 -15.20 -5.62
CA THR A 171 -3.68 -15.30 -6.05
C THR A 171 -4.08 -14.04 -6.84
N PRO A 172 -4.74 -14.16 -8.00
CA PRO A 172 -5.29 -12.99 -8.68
C PRO A 172 -6.40 -12.36 -7.82
N THR A 173 -6.47 -11.03 -7.84
CA THR A 173 -7.66 -10.33 -7.33
C THR A 173 -8.88 -10.63 -8.23
N ALA A 174 -10.09 -10.43 -7.73
CA ALA A 174 -11.31 -10.85 -8.42
C ALA A 174 -12.52 -9.99 -8.02
N ASN A 175 -12.36 -8.66 -8.05
CA ASN A 175 -13.41 -7.73 -7.63
C ASN A 175 -14.11 -7.04 -8.82
N GLY A 176 -13.60 -7.23 -10.04
CA GLY A 176 -14.11 -6.60 -11.26
C GLY A 176 -13.66 -5.14 -11.41
N PHE A 177 -12.59 -4.72 -10.70
CA PHE A 177 -11.96 -3.41 -10.91
C PHE A 177 -10.96 -3.50 -12.07
N ASN A 178 -11.45 -3.78 -13.26
CA ASN A 178 -10.66 -3.86 -14.50
C ASN A 178 -11.46 -3.24 -15.65
N ARG A 179 -10.81 -2.99 -16.79
CA ARG A 179 -11.44 -2.33 -17.95
C ARG A 179 -12.66 -3.08 -18.50
N THR A 180 -12.71 -4.40 -18.34
CA THR A 180 -13.85 -5.24 -18.80
C THR A 180 -14.95 -5.37 -17.75
N LYS A 181 -14.72 -4.94 -16.51
CA LYS A 181 -15.60 -5.09 -15.34
C LYS A 181 -15.95 -6.55 -15.04
N ASP A 182 -15.03 -7.46 -15.38
CA ASP A 182 -15.22 -8.89 -15.22
C ASP A 182 -14.50 -9.38 -13.96
N PRO A 183 -15.20 -9.91 -12.94
CA PRO A 183 -14.55 -10.44 -11.73
C PRO A 183 -13.79 -11.75 -12.00
N ALA A 184 -13.90 -12.35 -13.19
CA ALA A 184 -13.12 -13.53 -13.56
C ALA A 184 -11.67 -13.21 -13.98
N VAL A 185 -11.35 -11.93 -14.19
CA VAL A 185 -9.98 -11.47 -14.45
C VAL A 185 -9.47 -10.60 -13.29
N PRO A 186 -8.15 -10.53 -13.08
CA PRO A 186 -7.55 -9.65 -12.08
C PRO A 186 -8.08 -8.22 -12.17
N ASP A 187 -8.11 -7.55 -11.02
CA ASP A 187 -8.25 -6.10 -11.01
C ASP A 187 -7.02 -5.47 -11.69
N GLU A 188 -7.19 -4.26 -12.21
CA GLU A 188 -6.16 -3.53 -12.95
C GLU A 188 -5.78 -2.22 -12.28
N VAL A 189 -4.51 -1.87 -12.38
CA VAL A 189 -3.96 -0.56 -12.02
C VAL A 189 -3.42 0.11 -13.29
N PRO A 190 -3.98 1.25 -13.72
CA PRO A 190 -3.46 2.01 -14.86
C PRO A 190 -2.13 2.69 -14.56
N ILE A 191 -1.29 2.85 -15.58
CA ILE A 191 -0.03 3.62 -15.52
C ILE A 191 0.10 4.58 -16.68
N ASP A 192 0.53 5.79 -16.36
CA ASP A 192 1.02 6.82 -17.27
C ASP A 192 2.55 6.73 -17.31
N GLU A 193 3.08 6.21 -18.42
CA GLU A 193 4.51 6.03 -18.64
C GLU A 193 5.19 7.35 -19.07
N GLY A 194 4.41 8.37 -19.44
CA GLY A 194 4.93 9.67 -19.91
C GLY A 194 4.89 10.79 -18.88
N ALA A 195 4.21 10.57 -17.74
CA ALA A 195 3.82 11.60 -16.79
C ALA A 195 3.02 12.76 -17.44
N ASN A 196 2.25 12.46 -18.48
CA ASN A 196 1.53 13.44 -19.29
C ASN A 196 0.00 13.43 -19.09
N GLY A 197 -0.50 12.54 -18.23
CA GLY A 197 -1.93 12.36 -17.93
C GLY A 197 -2.63 11.33 -18.82
N ASP A 198 -1.94 10.72 -19.78
CA ASP A 198 -2.48 9.67 -20.63
C ASP A 198 -2.08 8.29 -20.11
N ILE A 199 -3.05 7.37 -20.03
CA ILE A 199 -2.76 5.98 -19.64
C ILE A 199 -2.16 5.24 -20.84
N ASN A 200 -0.97 4.65 -20.64
CA ASN A 200 -0.29 3.88 -21.67
C ASN A 200 -0.50 2.37 -21.50
N GLN A 201 -0.55 1.90 -20.25
CA GLN A 201 -0.56 0.48 -19.91
C GLN A 201 -1.34 0.22 -18.62
N TRP A 202 -1.54 -1.06 -18.32
CA TRP A 202 -2.23 -1.54 -17.12
C TRP A 202 -1.46 -2.70 -16.50
N PHE A 203 -1.49 -2.76 -15.17
CA PHE A 203 -0.99 -3.87 -14.38
C PHE A 203 -2.14 -4.72 -13.88
N SER A 204 -2.03 -6.04 -13.96
CA SER A 204 -2.91 -6.97 -13.25
C SER A 204 -2.47 -7.14 -11.79
N VAL A 205 -3.43 -7.17 -10.87
CA VAL A 205 -3.17 -7.23 -9.43
C VAL A 205 -3.27 -8.65 -8.88
N TYR A 206 -2.19 -9.11 -8.26
CA TYR A 206 -2.09 -10.39 -7.56
C TYR A 206 -1.74 -10.14 -6.10
N TYR A 207 -2.15 -11.03 -5.19
CA TYR A 207 -1.89 -10.85 -3.76
C TYR A 207 -1.44 -12.12 -3.06
N LYS A 208 -0.76 -11.92 -1.93
CA LYS A 208 -0.39 -12.96 -0.99
C LYS A 208 -0.27 -12.39 0.42
N ASN A 209 -0.64 -13.19 1.42
CA ASN A 209 -0.47 -12.81 2.81
C ASN A 209 0.88 -13.28 3.34
N PHE A 210 1.50 -12.45 4.16
CA PHE A 210 2.72 -12.75 4.89
C PHE A 210 2.52 -12.41 6.37
N ASP A 211 3.10 -13.24 7.24
CA ASP A 211 3.23 -12.90 8.66
C ASP A 211 4.26 -11.76 8.84
N ALA A 212 4.32 -11.20 10.05
CA ALA A 212 5.41 -10.29 10.40
C ALA A 212 6.78 -10.97 10.22
N GLY A 213 7.77 -10.23 9.72
CA GLY A 213 9.08 -10.75 9.37
C GLY A 213 9.51 -10.36 7.97
N THR A 214 10.45 -11.11 7.42
CA THR A 214 11.03 -10.84 6.10
C THR A 214 10.46 -11.81 5.06
N PHE A 215 10.07 -11.28 3.90
CA PHE A 215 9.75 -12.05 2.70
C PHE A 215 10.57 -11.55 1.51
N SER A 216 10.68 -12.38 0.48
CA SER A 216 11.46 -12.07 -0.71
C SER A 216 10.57 -11.95 -1.95
N LEU A 217 10.87 -10.97 -2.79
CA LEU A 217 10.37 -10.81 -4.15
C LEU A 217 11.56 -10.91 -5.11
N TYR A 218 11.30 -11.39 -6.33
CA TYR A 218 12.38 -11.78 -7.25
C TYR A 218 12.26 -11.04 -8.59
N GLN A 219 13.06 -11.44 -9.57
CA GLN A 219 13.13 -10.80 -10.89
C GLN A 219 11.78 -10.76 -11.61
N ALA A 220 11.59 -9.76 -12.47
CA ALA A 220 10.37 -9.62 -13.26
C ALA A 220 10.39 -10.43 -14.57
N ASP A 221 11.57 -10.84 -15.06
CA ASP A 221 11.73 -11.50 -16.36
C ASP A 221 11.05 -10.73 -17.51
N ASN A 222 11.07 -9.39 -17.47
CA ASN A 222 10.19 -8.54 -18.27
C ASN A 222 10.96 -7.53 -19.15
N ALA A 223 11.92 -8.04 -19.93
CA ALA A 223 12.78 -7.22 -20.76
C ALA A 223 11.99 -6.32 -21.73
N GLY A 224 12.28 -5.02 -21.69
CA GLY A 224 11.65 -4.00 -22.55
C GLY A 224 10.20 -3.62 -22.19
N ARG A 225 9.78 -3.90 -20.96
CA ARG A 225 8.45 -3.57 -20.40
C ARG A 225 8.60 -2.84 -19.06
N ASN A 226 7.55 -2.79 -18.25
CA ASN A 226 7.64 -2.19 -16.93
C ASN A 226 8.05 -3.22 -15.86
N MET A 227 8.82 -2.76 -14.88
CA MET A 227 9.01 -3.46 -13.62
C MET A 227 7.67 -3.54 -12.87
N TYR A 228 7.48 -4.59 -12.06
CA TYR A 228 6.28 -4.69 -11.24
C TYR A 228 6.23 -3.61 -10.15
N GLY A 229 5.03 -3.28 -9.69
CA GLY A 229 4.81 -2.50 -8.47
C GLY A 229 4.51 -3.41 -7.27
N VAL A 230 4.76 -2.91 -6.06
CA VAL A 230 4.48 -3.63 -4.80
C VAL A 230 3.75 -2.72 -3.82
N VAL A 231 2.54 -3.10 -3.40
CA VAL A 231 1.77 -2.40 -2.35
C VAL A 231 1.63 -3.31 -1.13
N VAL A 232 1.81 -2.77 0.07
CA VAL A 232 1.83 -3.52 1.34
C VAL A 232 0.73 -2.98 2.25
N ALA A 233 -0.32 -3.77 2.42
CA ALA A 233 -1.46 -3.45 3.27
C ALA A 233 -1.39 -4.22 4.61
N PRO A 234 -1.47 -3.55 5.78
CA PRO A 234 -1.56 -4.24 7.05
C PRO A 234 -2.86 -5.05 7.14
N ILE A 235 -2.78 -6.28 7.64
CA ILE A 235 -3.95 -7.07 8.02
C ILE A 235 -4.35 -6.64 9.43
N PRO A 236 -5.56 -6.10 9.65
CA PRO A 236 -5.98 -5.69 10.99
C PRO A 236 -5.97 -6.87 11.96
N GLU A 237 -5.23 -6.73 13.07
CA GLU A 237 -5.25 -7.73 14.14
C GLU A 237 -6.68 -7.87 14.71
N PRO A 238 -7.15 -9.09 15.02
CA PRO A 238 -8.52 -9.33 15.51
C PRO A 238 -8.89 -8.51 16.76
N SER A 239 -7.90 -8.18 17.59
CA SER A 239 -8.06 -7.37 18.81
C SER A 239 -8.46 -5.92 18.52
N THR A 240 -8.05 -5.36 17.39
CA THR A 240 -8.45 -4.01 16.95
C THR A 240 -9.96 -3.96 16.67
N LEU A 241 -10.49 -4.98 16.00
CA LEU A 241 -11.92 -5.10 15.74
C LEU A 241 -12.72 -5.30 17.03
N ALA A 242 -12.21 -6.09 17.96
CA ALA A 242 -12.85 -6.30 19.27
C ALA A 242 -12.91 -5.00 20.10
N LEU A 243 -11.86 -4.16 20.06
CA LEU A 243 -11.82 -2.90 20.80
C LEU A 243 -12.76 -1.85 20.18
N VAL A 244 -12.82 -1.75 18.85
CA VAL A 244 -13.78 -0.88 18.16
C VAL A 244 -15.22 -1.32 18.44
N GLY A 245 -15.49 -2.63 18.40
CA GLY A 245 -16.79 -3.20 18.76
C GLY A 245 -17.18 -2.91 20.21
N ALA A 246 -16.27 -3.12 21.16
CA ALA A 246 -16.50 -2.84 22.58
C ALA A 246 -16.73 -1.34 22.85
N GLY A 247 -15.97 -0.45 22.19
CA GLY A 247 -16.13 1.00 22.28
C GLY A 247 -17.49 1.48 21.77
N ALA A 248 -17.95 0.97 20.64
CA ALA A 248 -19.27 1.29 20.08
C ALA A 248 -20.42 0.83 21.00
N ILE A 249 -20.30 -0.37 21.58
CA ILE A 249 -21.28 -0.91 22.53
C ILE A 249 -21.30 -0.07 23.82
N GLY A 250 -20.14 0.34 24.34
CA GLY A 250 -20.04 1.20 25.52
C GLY A 250 -20.71 2.57 25.33
N LEU A 251 -20.51 3.20 24.17
CA LEU A 251 -21.17 4.47 23.81
C LEU A 251 -22.69 4.33 23.69
N LEU A 252 -23.16 3.24 23.07
CA LEU A 252 -24.60 2.95 22.96
C LEU A 252 -25.24 2.70 24.32
N ALA A 253 -24.58 1.97 25.21
CA ALA A 253 -25.06 1.73 26.58
C ALA A 253 -25.15 3.03 27.39
N LEU A 254 -24.15 3.92 27.30
CA LEU A 254 -24.15 5.22 27.97
C LEU A 254 -25.22 6.18 27.43
N SER A 255 -25.55 6.10 26.14
CA SER A 255 -26.61 6.92 25.53
C SER A 255 -28.02 6.56 26.02
N ARG A 256 -28.24 5.30 26.43
CA ARG A 256 -29.54 4.83 26.95
C ARG A 256 -29.78 5.22 28.40
N VAL A 257 -28.73 5.26 29.22
CA VAL A 257 -28.85 5.63 30.65
C VAL A 257 -29.18 7.13 30.84
N ARG A 258 -28.89 7.99 29.86
CA ARG A 258 -29.22 9.43 29.92
C ARG A 258 -30.66 9.78 29.56
N LYS A 259 -31.48 8.83 29.13
CA LYS A 259 -32.89 9.06 28.72
C LYS A 259 -33.94 8.55 29.70
N SER A 260 -33.54 8.09 30.89
CA SER A 260 -34.41 7.74 32.02
C SER A 260 -34.19 8.71 33.17
#